data_AF-A0A3B4V6R0-F1
#
_entry.id   AF-A0A3B4V6R0-F1
#
_cell.length_a   1.000
_cell.length_b   1.000
_cell.length_c   1.000
_cell.angle_alpha   90.00
_cell.angle_beta   90.00
_cell.angle_gamma   90.00
#
_symmetry.space_group_name_H-M   'P 1'
#
loop_
_entity.id
_entity.type
_entity.pdbx_description
1 polymer ?
#
loop_
_entity_poly.entity_id
_entity_poly.type
_entity_poly.pdbx_seq_one_letter_code
_entity_poly.pdbx_strand_id
1 'polypeptide(L)'
;MSYCEDTIKKMLPKAYVRKHVAHEIYVAMTHFKNLIPMMDKYVYNDGTTKDLMSLTGTIPVLFNDKTYNIPICLWIEEIISVGLSCATTVHLLCSNHILN
;
A
#
# COMPACT_ATOMS: atom_id res chain seq x y z
N MET A 1 -7.94 -13.58 6.95
CA MET A 1 -8.22 -12.61 8.03
C MET A 1 -8.95 -11.43 7.43
N SER A 2 -10.15 -11.10 7.91
CA SER A 2 -10.83 -9.87 7.50
C SER A 2 -10.32 -8.74 8.38
N TYR A 3 -9.70 -7.72 7.80
CA TYR A 3 -9.27 -6.54 8.55
C TYR A 3 -10.43 -5.56 8.61
N CYS A 4 -10.83 -5.17 9.83
CA CYS A 4 -11.76 -4.05 10.02
C CYS A 4 -11.01 -2.73 9.87
N GLU A 5 -11.69 -1.70 9.34
CA GLU A 5 -11.13 -0.34 9.19
C GLU A 5 -10.52 0.19 10.50
N ASP A 6 -11.17 -0.08 11.64
CA ASP A 6 -10.67 0.32 12.98
C ASP A 6 -9.35 -0.36 13.35
N THR A 7 -9.12 -1.59 12.91
CA THR A 7 -7.85 -2.30 13.15
C THR A 7 -6.73 -1.66 12.35
N ILE A 8 -6.99 -1.34 11.08
CA ILE A 8 -6.02 -0.66 10.20
C ILE A 8 -5.67 0.71 10.77
N LYS A 9 -6.68 1.46 11.22
CA LYS A 9 -6.49 2.76 11.87
C LYS A 9 -5.60 2.70 13.12
N LYS A 10 -5.64 1.60 13.87
CA LYS A 10 -4.78 1.39 15.06
C LYS A 10 -3.33 1.06 14.69
N MET A 11 -3.09 0.47 13.52
CA MET A 11 -1.74 0.16 13.03
C MET A 11 -0.98 1.42 12.61
N LEU A 12 -1.69 2.44 12.12
CA LEU A 12 -1.09 3.65 11.60
C LEU A 12 -0.50 4.55 12.71
N PRO A 13 0.74 5.04 12.57
CA PRO A 13 1.33 6.09 13.41
C PRO A 13 0.50 7.39 13.43
N LYS A 14 0.75 8.27 14.41
CA LYS A 14 0.02 9.56 14.53
C LYS A 14 0.33 10.54 13.40
N ALA A 15 1.47 10.35 12.72
CA ALA A 15 1.89 11.17 11.60
C ALA A 15 0.98 11.01 10.36
N TYR A 16 0.32 9.86 10.21
CA TYR A 16 -0.66 9.64 9.15
C TYR A 16 -1.97 10.38 9.43
N VAL A 17 -2.67 10.76 8.35
CA VAL A 17 -4.10 11.11 8.40
C VAL A 17 -4.92 9.83 8.60
N ARG A 18 -4.84 9.25 9.81
CA ARG A 18 -5.27 7.87 10.14
C ARG A 18 -6.66 7.49 9.65
N LYS A 19 -7.64 8.40 9.76
CA LYS A 19 -9.02 8.13 9.32
C LYS A 19 -9.10 7.94 7.80
N HIS A 20 -8.48 8.84 7.04
CA HIS A 20 -8.50 8.79 5.59
C HIS A 20 -7.69 7.60 5.07
N VAL A 21 -6.46 7.45 5.57
CA VAL A 21 -5.55 6.37 5.15
C VAL A 21 -6.15 4.99 5.45
N ALA A 22 -6.71 4.78 6.65
CA ALA A 22 -7.34 3.51 6.99
C ALA A 22 -8.54 3.18 6.09
N HIS A 23 -9.34 4.19 5.72
CA HIS A 23 -10.47 4.02 4.82
C HIS A 23 -10.02 3.62 3.41
N GLU A 24 -9.04 4.32 2.83
CA GLU A 24 -8.50 4.00 1.50
C GLU A 24 -7.91 2.58 1.45
N ILE A 25 -7.15 2.20 2.49
CA ILE A 25 -6.60 0.85 2.63
C ILE A 25 -7.72 -0.19 2.73
N TYR A 26 -8.73 0.08 3.56
CA TYR A 26 -9.88 -0.81 3.73
C TYR A 26 -10.61 -1.03 2.40
N VAL A 27 -10.89 0.05 1.66
CA VAL A 27 -11.50 -0.02 0.31
C VAL A 27 -10.63 -0.84 -0.63
N ALA A 28 -9.32 -0.57 -0.72
CA ALA A 28 -8.41 -1.33 -1.57
C ALA A 28 -8.42 -2.84 -1.25
N MET A 29 -8.44 -3.21 0.03
CA MET A 29 -8.50 -4.60 0.47
C MET A 29 -9.84 -5.27 0.20
N THR A 30 -10.95 -4.51 0.17
CA THR A 30 -12.26 -5.06 -0.22
C THR A 30 -12.30 -5.46 -1.69
N HIS A 31 -11.59 -4.72 -2.56
CA HIS A 31 -11.41 -5.05 -3.97
C HIS A 31 -10.38 -6.17 -4.17
N PHE A 32 -9.25 -6.09 -3.45
CA PHE A 32 -8.12 -7.02 -3.57
C PHE A 32 -7.90 -7.79 -2.27
N LYS A 33 -8.62 -8.91 -2.12
CA LYS A 33 -8.66 -9.70 -0.89
C LYS A 33 -7.32 -10.35 -0.48
N ASN A 34 -6.37 -10.41 -1.42
CA ASN A 34 -5.05 -10.99 -1.19
C ASN A 34 -4.02 -9.95 -0.72
N LEU A 35 -4.40 -8.68 -0.58
CA LEU A 35 -3.55 -7.63 -0.03
C LEU A 35 -3.61 -7.63 1.49
N ILE A 36 -2.45 -7.45 2.11
CA ILE A 36 -2.28 -7.47 3.56
C ILE A 36 -1.64 -6.14 3.99
N PRO A 37 -2.28 -5.42 4.92
CA PRO A 37 -1.74 -4.20 5.52
C PRO A 37 -0.64 -4.55 6.53
N MET A 38 0.52 -3.92 6.43
CA MET A 38 1.66 -4.16 7.33
C MET A 38 2.48 -2.89 7.57
N MET A 39 2.84 -2.61 8.82
CA MET A 39 3.87 -1.60 9.12
C MET A 39 5.25 -2.25 8.95
N ASP A 40 6.09 -1.66 8.12
CA ASP A 40 7.42 -2.18 7.80
C ASP A 40 8.43 -1.06 7.54
N LYS A 41 9.72 -1.37 7.59
CA LYS A 41 10.81 -0.40 7.45
C LYS A 41 11.14 -0.18 5.98
N TYR A 42 10.80 1.01 5.49
CA TYR A 42 11.17 1.47 4.16
C TYR A 42 12.56 2.12 4.18
N VAL A 43 13.40 1.80 3.20
CA VAL A 43 14.72 2.40 3.00
C VAL A 43 14.64 3.32 1.78
N TYR A 44 14.84 4.61 1.99
CA TYR A 44 14.89 5.61 0.93
C TYR A 44 16.20 5.50 0.13
N ASN A 45 16.20 6.08 -1.06
CA ASN A 45 17.37 6.06 -1.96
C ASN A 45 18.60 6.77 -1.36
N ASP A 46 18.42 7.66 -0.39
CA ASP A 46 19.50 8.33 0.35
C ASP A 46 20.05 7.50 1.53
N GLY A 47 19.51 6.28 1.71
CA GLY A 47 19.89 5.36 2.80
C GLY A 47 19.18 5.64 4.12
N THR A 48 18.34 6.67 4.21
CA THR A 48 17.52 6.90 5.40
C THR A 48 16.41 5.85 5.49
N THR A 49 15.95 5.54 6.70
CA THR A 49 14.92 4.53 6.93
C THR A 49 13.75 5.07 7.71
N LYS A 50 12.54 4.62 7.39
CA LYS A 50 11.31 5.01 8.08
C LYS A 50 10.32 3.86 8.14
N ASP A 51 9.61 3.74 9.26
CA ASP A 51 8.52 2.78 9.38
C ASP A 51 7.29 3.32 8.65
N LEU A 52 6.93 2.69 7.54
CA LEU A 52 5.82 3.05 6.68
C LEU A 52 4.77 1.95 6.63
N MET A 53 3.54 2.37 6.36
CA MET A 53 2.46 1.46 6.04
C MET A 53 2.66 0.88 4.64
N SER A 54 2.60 -0.43 4.52
CA SER A 54 2.65 -1.16 3.25
C SER A 54 1.38 -1.99 3.02
N LEU A 55 1.04 -2.20 1.75
CA LEU A 55 0.08 -3.20 1.30
C LEU A 55 0.82 -4.22 0.44
N THR A 56 1.01 -5.42 0.98
CA THR A 56 1.74 -6.50 0.33
C THR A 56 0.80 -7.64 0.00
N GLY A 57 0.93 -8.21 -1.19
CA GLY A 57 0.10 -9.33 -1.60
C GLY A 57 0.09 -9.52 -3.11
N THR A 58 -1.00 -10.05 -3.64
CA THR A 58 -1.15 -10.26 -5.10
C THR A 58 -2.36 -9.54 -5.64
N ILE A 59 -2.24 -8.99 -6.85
CA ILE A 59 -3.38 -8.49 -7.63
C ILE A 59 -3.65 -9.39 -8.85
N PRO A 60 -4.92 -9.67 -9.17
CA PRO A 60 -5.27 -10.37 -10.39
C PRO A 60 -5.16 -9.43 -11.59
N VAL A 61 -4.35 -9.80 -12.58
CA VAL A 61 -4.19 -9.06 -13.84
C VAL A 61 -4.56 -9.98 -15.00
N LEU A 62 -5.48 -9.51 -15.85
CA LEU A 62 -5.87 -10.22 -17.07
C LEU A 62 -4.87 -9.93 -18.19
N PHE A 63 -4.25 -10.97 -18.72
CA PHE A 63 -3.34 -10.89 -19.86
C PHE A 63 -3.57 -12.10 -20.77
N ASN A 64 -3.86 -11.86 -22.04
CA ASN A 64 -4.14 -12.90 -23.04
C ASN A 64 -5.15 -13.96 -22.55
N ASP A 65 -6.32 -13.51 -22.09
CA ASP A 65 -7.42 -14.33 -21.56
C ASP A 65 -7.08 -15.21 -20.36
N LYS A 66 -5.94 -14.93 -19.71
CA LYS A 66 -5.50 -15.61 -18.48
C LYS A 66 -5.30 -14.60 -17.37
N THR A 67 -5.77 -14.94 -16.18
CA THR A 67 -5.56 -14.12 -14.98
C THR A 67 -4.28 -14.56 -14.29
N TYR A 68 -3.34 -13.62 -14.10
CA TYR A 68 -2.10 -13.81 -13.37
C TYR A 68 -2.17 -13.09 -12.04
N ASN A 69 -1.74 -13.74 -10.96
CA ASN A 69 -1.63 -13.13 -9.64
C ASN A 69 -0.23 -12.52 -9.51
N ILE A 70 -0.13 -11.21 -9.74
CA ILE A 70 1.15 -10.51 -9.73
C ILE A 70 1.44 -10.06 -8.29
N PRO A 71 2.60 -10.43 -7.70
CA PRO A 71 2.98 -9.95 -6.38
C PRO A 71 3.29 -8.45 -6.43
N ILE A 72 2.77 -7.70 -5.47
CA ILE A 72 2.98 -6.27 -5.30
C ILE A 72 3.30 -5.92 -3.85
N CYS A 73 4.01 -4.81 -3.67
CA CYS A 73 4.19 -4.13 -2.40
C CYS A 73 3.99 -2.63 -2.63
N LEU A 74 2.97 -2.06 -2.01
CA LEU A 74 2.63 -0.64 -2.11
C LEU A 74 2.96 0.05 -0.79
N TRP A 75 3.87 1.01 -0.80
CA TRP A 75 4.20 1.82 0.38
C TRP A 75 3.38 3.10 0.38
N ILE A 76 2.84 3.45 1.55
CA ILE A 76 1.96 4.59 1.74
C ILE A 76 2.69 5.60 2.61
N GLU A 77 2.95 6.78 2.06
CA GLU A 77 3.56 7.90 2.78
C GLU A 77 2.58 8.56 3.76
N GLU A 78 3.13 9.14 4.83
CA GLU A 78 2.35 9.80 5.89
C GLU A 78 1.58 11.03 5.40
N ILE A 79 2.20 11.76 4.46
CA ILE A 79 1.69 12.99 3.88
C ILE A 79 0.85 12.60 2.67
N ILE A 80 -0.33 12.03 2.90
CA ILE A 80 -1.35 12.04 1.86
C ILE A 80 -1.68 13.50 1.61
N SER A 81 -1.15 14.00 0.50
CA SER A 81 -1.37 15.35 0.00
C SER A 81 -2.87 15.56 -0.15
N VAL A 82 -3.45 16.28 0.81
CA VAL A 82 -4.81 16.78 0.73
C VAL A 82 -4.84 17.74 -0.46
N GLY A 83 -5.27 17.26 -1.64
CA GLY A 83 -5.69 18.14 -2.73
C GLY A 83 -4.90 18.13 -4.05
N LEU A 84 -4.21 17.07 -4.46
CA LEU A 84 -3.92 16.87 -5.89
C LEU A 84 -4.31 15.46 -6.34
N SER A 85 -5.39 15.43 -7.12
CA SER A 85 -5.81 14.39 -8.08
C SER A 85 -5.57 12.92 -7.70
N CYS A 86 -6.68 12.21 -7.53
CA CYS A 86 -6.86 10.89 -8.13
C CYS A 86 -5.83 10.59 -9.25
N ALA A 87 -5.06 9.51 -9.08
CA ALA A 87 -4.21 8.82 -10.09
C ALA A 87 -2.67 8.91 -10.03
N THR A 88 -2.01 9.78 -9.25
CA THR A 88 -0.54 9.99 -9.49
C THR A 88 0.44 9.57 -8.38
N THR A 89 -0.03 9.10 -7.22
CA THR A 89 0.88 8.59 -6.15
C THR A 89 0.78 7.08 -5.95
N VAL A 90 0.30 6.35 -6.96
CA VAL A 90 0.74 4.96 -7.23
C VAL A 90 1.97 5.02 -8.12
N HIS A 91 2.89 5.94 -7.81
CA HIS A 91 4.19 5.98 -8.43
C HIS A 91 5.00 4.85 -7.80
N LEU A 92 4.95 3.68 -8.44
CA LEU A 92 6.11 2.80 -8.61
C LEU A 92 7.05 2.70 -7.39
N LEU A 93 6.58 2.09 -6.30
CA LEU A 93 7.47 1.26 -5.48
C LEU A 93 7.33 -0.23 -5.82
N CYS A 94 6.92 -0.49 -7.07
CA CYS A 94 7.08 -1.80 -7.70
C CYS A 94 8.42 -1.93 -8.46
N SER A 95 9.17 -0.83 -8.66
CA SER A 95 10.49 -0.84 -9.29
C SER A 95 11.58 -0.61 -8.26
N ASN A 96 12.31 -1.68 -7.89
CA ASN A 96 13.78 -1.70 -7.79
C ASN A 96 14.36 -2.91 -7.01
N HIS A 97 13.57 -3.94 -6.68
CA HIS A 97 14.13 -5.11 -5.97
C HIS A 97 13.78 -6.49 -6.57
N ILE A 98 13.41 -6.56 -7.86
CA ILE A 98 13.18 -7.83 -8.58
C ILE A 98 14.23 -8.09 -9.70
N LEU A 99 15.19 -7.19 -9.91
CA LEU A 99 16.31 -7.44 -10.83
C LEU A 99 17.63 -7.00 -10.19
N ASN A 100 18.18 -7.85 -9.34
CA ASN A 100 19.61 -8.10 -9.23
C ASN A 100 19.82 -9.53 -8.73
#